data_AF-A0A5Q4E3F9-F1
#
_entry.id   AF-A0A5Q4E3F9-F1
#
_cell.length_a   1.000
_cell.length_b   1.000
_cell.length_c   1.000
_cell.angle_alpha   90.00
_cell.angle_beta   90.00
_cell.angle_gamma   90.00
#
_symmetry.space_group_name_H-M   'P 1'
#
loop_
_entity.id
_entity.type
_entity.pdbx_description
1 polymer ?
#
loop_
_entity_poly.entity_id
_entity_poly.type
_entity_poly.pdbx_seq_one_letter_code
_entity_poly.pdbx_strand_id
1 'polypeptide(L)'
;MRYAAKWLGLVAATAVMVPFAEISGFFKEPGDLMPAALAQSAEERKAEAGRLLDQGVEQFNVSQFREALRSWEQALEIYREIEDRDGEGRALGNLGIAYGSLGDYRQAIDF
;
A
#
# COMPACT_ATOMS: atom_id res chain seq x y z
N MET A 1 -2.40 36.92 -14.93
CA MET A 1 -2.47 35.47 -15.16
C MET A 1 -1.86 34.79 -13.93
N ARG A 2 -2.62 34.59 -12.83
CA ARG A 2 -3.33 33.35 -12.44
C ARG A 2 -2.50 32.07 -12.61
N TYR A 3 -1.74 31.67 -11.58
CA TYR A 3 -1.91 30.38 -10.90
C TYR A 3 -1.49 30.53 -9.44
N ALA A 4 -2.50 30.69 -8.59
CA ALA A 4 -2.45 30.34 -7.19
C ALA A 4 -2.67 28.83 -7.09
N ALA A 5 -1.67 28.07 -6.62
CA ALA A 5 -1.87 26.71 -6.16
C ALA A 5 -1.81 26.72 -4.63
N LYS A 6 -2.99 26.63 -4.04
CA LYS A 6 -3.24 26.55 -2.60
C LYS A 6 -2.74 25.21 -2.07
N TRP A 7 -1.91 25.28 -1.04
CA TRP A 7 -1.65 24.22 -0.08
C TRP A 7 -2.94 23.84 0.65
N LEU A 8 -3.29 22.55 0.73
CA LEU A 8 -4.14 22.00 1.79
C LEU A 8 -3.91 20.48 1.88
N GLY A 9 -2.88 20.10 2.64
CA GLY A 9 -2.71 18.78 3.22
C GLY A 9 -2.22 19.00 4.65
N LEU A 10 -3.15 19.07 5.60
CA LEU A 10 -2.89 19.20 7.02
C LEU A 10 -2.16 17.94 7.54
N VAL A 11 -0.90 18.06 7.92
CA VAL A 11 -0.32 17.22 8.96
C VAL A 11 0.20 18.15 10.05
N ALA A 12 -0.56 18.22 11.13
CA ALA A 12 -0.14 18.87 12.36
C ALA A 12 0.98 18.03 12.99
N ALA A 13 2.22 18.40 12.71
CA ALA A 13 3.34 18.12 13.59
C ALA A 13 4.01 19.46 13.86
N THR A 14 4.03 19.90 15.11
CA THR A 14 4.72 21.12 15.54
C THR A 14 6.21 20.97 15.27
N ALA A 15 6.64 21.33 14.07
CA ALA A 15 8.04 21.48 13.75
C ALA A 15 8.53 22.74 14.46
N VAL A 16 9.38 22.55 15.48
CA VAL A 16 10.28 23.60 15.92
C VAL A 16 11.14 23.96 14.72
N MET A 17 10.87 25.12 14.12
CA MET A 17 11.63 25.66 13.01
C MET A 17 13.00 26.09 13.55
N VAL A 18 13.99 25.20 13.46
CA VAL A 18 15.38 25.58 13.72
C VAL A 18 15.90 26.35 12.49
N PRO A 19 16.43 27.57 12.65
CA PRO A 19 16.98 28.33 11.53
C PRO A 19 18.17 27.61 10.91
N PHE A 20 18.14 27.51 9.58
CA PHE A 20 19.00 26.71 8.68
C PHE A 20 20.50 27.11 8.64
N ALA A 21 21.01 27.90 9.60
CA ALA A 21 22.34 28.51 9.49
C ALA A 21 23.45 27.90 10.38
N GLU A 22 23.18 26.90 11.23
CA GLU A 22 24.19 26.39 12.19
C GLU A 22 24.51 24.89 12.11
N ILE A 23 24.28 24.21 10.98
CA ILE A 23 24.63 22.79 10.82
C ILE A 23 25.80 22.63 9.84
N SER A 24 26.92 23.29 10.09
CA SER A 24 28.16 23.10 9.32
C SER A 24 29.04 21.93 9.83
N GLY A 25 28.51 21.05 10.69
CA GLY A 25 29.25 19.90 11.23
C GLY A 25 28.47 18.61 11.49
N PHE A 26 27.17 18.54 11.16
CA PHE A 26 26.33 17.36 11.41
C PHE A 26 25.69 16.79 10.13
N PHE A 27 26.24 17.09 8.96
CA PHE A 27 25.87 16.39 7.73
C PHE A 27 26.82 15.21 7.53
N LYS A 28 26.57 14.14 8.30
CA LYS A 28 27.03 12.81 7.91
C LYS A 28 26.21 12.45 6.67
N GLU A 29 26.88 12.31 5.54
CA GLU A 29 26.33 11.90 4.23
C GLU A 29 25.10 10.98 4.40
N PRO A 30 23.88 11.39 4.00
CA PRO A 30 22.68 10.56 4.12
C PRO A 30 22.67 9.33 3.18
N GLY A 31 23.76 9.06 2.46
CA GLY A 31 23.86 7.95 1.49
C GLY A 31 23.78 6.56 2.10
N ASP A 32 24.15 6.37 3.37
CA ASP A 32 24.26 5.02 3.96
C ASP A 32 23.00 4.54 4.70
N LEU A 33 22.04 5.43 5.01
CA LEU A 33 20.86 5.11 5.83
C LEU A 33 19.54 5.03 5.04
N MET A 34 19.55 5.40 3.76
CA MET A 34 18.35 5.39 2.90
C MET A 34 17.85 4.02 2.42
N PRO A 35 18.69 2.97 2.19
CA PRO A 35 18.15 1.69 1.73
C PRO A 35 17.44 0.90 2.83
N ALA A 36 17.91 0.98 4.09
CA ALA A 36 17.34 0.20 5.19
C ALA A 36 15.96 0.70 5.62
N ALA A 37 15.74 2.02 5.66
CA ALA A 37 14.45 2.60 6.03
C ALA A 37 13.36 2.34 4.96
N LEU A 38 13.73 2.44 3.67
CA LEU A 38 12.82 2.11 2.57
C LEU A 38 12.51 0.61 2.53
N ALA A 39 13.51 -0.26 2.70
CA ALA A 39 13.30 -1.70 2.81
C ALA A 39 12.41 -2.05 4.01
N GLN A 40 12.63 -1.44 5.17
CA GLN A 40 11.79 -1.66 6.34
C GLN A 40 10.34 -1.23 6.09
N SER A 41 10.13 -0.08 5.44
CA SER A 41 8.79 0.37 5.07
C SER A 41 8.11 -0.55 4.04
N ALA A 42 8.88 -1.13 3.11
CA ALA A 42 8.38 -2.10 2.14
C ALA A 42 7.99 -3.42 2.81
N GLU A 43 8.79 -3.91 3.77
CA GLU A 43 8.48 -5.12 4.55
C GLU A 43 7.25 -4.93 5.45
N GLU A 44 7.10 -3.77 6.08
CA GLU A 44 5.91 -3.44 6.87
C GLU A 44 4.66 -3.40 5.99
N ARG A 45 4.74 -2.77 4.81
CA ARG A 45 3.67 -2.76 3.80
C ARG A 45 3.35 -4.16 3.29
N LYS A 46 4.37 -4.97 3.01
CA LYS A 46 4.20 -6.37 2.62
C LYS A 46 3.46 -7.17 3.69
N ALA A 47 3.81 -6.98 4.95
CA ALA A 47 3.15 -7.65 6.07
C ALA A 47 1.68 -7.21 6.21
N GLU A 48 1.39 -5.92 6.00
CA GLU A 48 0.02 -5.41 5.94
C GLU A 48 -0.80 -6.03 4.81
N ALA A 49 -0.24 -6.06 3.59
CA ALA A 49 -0.86 -6.71 2.44
C ALA A 49 -1.11 -8.21 2.67
N GLY A 50 -0.17 -8.90 3.34
CA GLY A 50 -0.32 -10.29 3.74
C GLY A 50 -1.52 -10.50 4.66
N ARG A 51 -1.68 -9.66 5.69
CA ARG A 51 -2.84 -9.72 6.60
C ARG A 51 -4.16 -9.47 5.89
N LEU A 52 -4.20 -8.51 4.97
CA LEU A 52 -5.39 -8.24 4.15
C LEU A 52 -5.73 -9.42 3.24
N LEU A 53 -4.71 -10.08 2.66
CA LEU A 53 -4.88 -11.27 1.85
C LEU A 53 -5.53 -12.41 2.67
N ASP A 54 -5.00 -12.66 3.87
CA ASP A 54 -5.52 -13.68 4.78
C ASP A 54 -6.94 -13.34 5.28
N GLN A 55 -7.20 -12.07 5.59
CA GLN A 55 -8.53 -11.59 5.95
C GLN A 55 -9.54 -11.85 4.84
N GLY A 56 -9.18 -11.56 3.58
CA GLY A 56 -10.06 -11.82 2.45
C GLY A 56 -10.35 -13.31 2.27
N VAL A 57 -9.38 -14.20 2.54
CA VAL A 57 -9.59 -15.66 2.55
C VAL A 57 -10.59 -16.06 3.63
N GLU A 58 -10.45 -15.51 4.84
CA GLU A 58 -11.40 -15.79 5.92
C GLU A 58 -12.82 -15.33 5.57
N GLN A 59 -12.96 -14.12 5.03
CA GLN A 59 -14.25 -13.60 4.57
C GLN A 59 -14.86 -14.45 3.45
N PHE A 60 -14.04 -14.92 2.51
CA PHE A 60 -14.47 -15.80 1.43
C PHE A 60 -15.01 -17.13 1.98
N ASN A 61 -14.34 -17.73 2.97
CA ASN A 61 -14.76 -18.99 3.58
C ASN A 61 -16.14 -18.91 4.25
N VAL A 62 -16.50 -17.72 4.79
CA VAL A 62 -17.83 -17.46 5.34
C VAL A 62 -18.80 -16.85 4.33
N SER A 63 -18.52 -16.98 3.03
CA SER A 63 -19.34 -16.50 1.90
C SER A 63 -19.55 -14.99 1.84
N GLN A 64 -18.75 -14.20 2.57
CA GLN A 64 -18.75 -12.74 2.50
C GLN A 64 -17.92 -12.24 1.30
N PHE A 65 -18.27 -12.69 0.09
CA PHE A 65 -17.47 -12.48 -1.12
C PHE A 65 -17.20 -11.00 -1.43
N ARG A 66 -18.18 -10.11 -1.19
CA ARG A 66 -18.00 -8.67 -1.41
C ARG A 66 -17.00 -8.02 -0.46
N GLU A 67 -16.85 -8.57 0.74
CA GLU A 67 -15.84 -8.10 1.70
C GLU A 67 -14.46 -8.64 1.31
N ALA A 68 -14.39 -9.93 0.94
CA ALA A 68 -13.17 -10.55 0.45
C ALA A 68 -12.59 -9.78 -0.74
N LEU A 69 -13.44 -9.37 -1.70
CA LEU A 69 -13.04 -8.52 -2.82
C LEU A 69 -12.35 -7.23 -2.35
N ARG A 70 -12.93 -6.51 -1.39
CA ARG A 70 -12.34 -5.26 -0.88
C ARG A 70 -10.98 -5.49 -0.23
N SER A 71 -10.86 -6.53 0.60
CA SER A 71 -9.60 -6.87 1.26
C SER A 71 -8.52 -7.26 0.26
N TRP A 72 -8.87 -8.03 -0.77
CA TRP A 72 -7.92 -8.43 -1.82
C TRP A 72 -7.56 -7.30 -2.78
N GLU A 73 -8.47 -6.37 -3.09
CA GLU A 73 -8.17 -5.14 -3.85
C GLU A 73 -7.18 -4.25 -3.10
N GLN A 74 -7.36 -4.07 -1.79
CA GLN A 74 -6.42 -3.32 -0.96
C GLN A 74 -5.05 -4.00 -0.87
N ALA A 75 -5.01 -5.32 -0.71
CA ALA A 75 -3.76 -6.07 -0.74
C ALA A 75 -3.05 -5.94 -2.09
N LEU A 76 -3.80 -5.99 -3.20
CA LEU A 76 -3.28 -5.84 -4.56
C LEU A 76 -2.65 -4.46 -4.78
N GLU A 77 -3.29 -3.38 -4.31
CA GLU A 77 -2.73 -2.03 -4.40
C GLU A 77 -1.37 -1.95 -3.72
N ILE A 78 -1.27 -2.46 -2.48
CA ILE A 78 -0.01 -2.47 -1.75
C ILE A 78 1.05 -3.34 -2.44
N TYR A 79 0.69 -4.57 -2.87
CA TYR A 79 1.64 -5.43 -3.58
C TYR A 79 2.15 -4.79 -4.88
N ARG A 80 1.33 -3.99 -5.56
CA ARG A 80 1.77 -3.19 -6.71
C ARG A 80 2.71 -2.06 -6.33
N GLU A 81 2.40 -1.32 -5.27
CA GLU A 81 3.21 -0.21 -4.75
C GLU A 81 4.63 -0.65 -4.35
N ILE A 82 4.74 -1.82 -3.71
CA ILE A 82 6.05 -2.38 -3.29
C ILE A 82 6.69 -3.29 -4.35
N GLU A 83 6.06 -3.41 -5.52
CA GLU A 83 6.50 -4.25 -6.63
C GLU A 83 6.63 -5.76 -6.33
N ASP A 84 5.86 -6.27 -5.36
CA ASP A 84 5.79 -7.71 -5.03
C ASP A 84 4.88 -8.45 -6.02
N ARG A 85 5.49 -9.00 -7.07
CA ARG A 85 4.81 -9.72 -8.14
C ARG A 85 4.14 -11.03 -7.66
N ASP A 86 4.71 -11.69 -6.67
CA ASP A 86 4.14 -12.93 -6.12
C ASP A 86 2.87 -12.63 -5.31
N GLY A 87 2.91 -11.58 -4.50
CA GLY A 87 1.76 -11.07 -3.77
C GLY A 87 0.64 -10.60 -4.70
N GLU A 88 1.00 -9.85 -5.74
CA GLU A 88 0.08 -9.40 -6.79
C GLU A 88 -0.64 -10.59 -7.47
N GLY A 89 0.10 -11.62 -7.88
CA GLY A 89 -0.48 -12.82 -8.48
C GLY A 89 -1.46 -13.55 -7.56
N ARG A 90 -1.14 -13.68 -6.26
CA ARG A 90 -2.07 -14.27 -5.28
C ARG A 90 -3.35 -13.46 -5.12
N ALA A 91 -3.23 -12.13 -5.04
CA ALA A 91 -4.39 -11.25 -4.89
C ALA A 91 -5.30 -11.31 -6.13
N LEU A 92 -4.73 -11.24 -7.34
CA LEU A 92 -5.49 -11.34 -8.60
C LEU A 92 -6.23 -12.68 -8.73
N GLY A 93 -5.55 -13.81 -8.47
CA GLY A 93 -6.19 -15.13 -8.53
C GLY A 93 -7.35 -15.27 -7.54
N ASN A 94 -7.19 -14.73 -6.32
CA ASN A 94 -8.27 -14.70 -5.34
C ASN A 94 -9.45 -13.82 -5.79
N LEU A 95 -9.19 -12.64 -6.36
CA LEU A 95 -10.24 -11.77 -6.92
C LEU A 95 -11.04 -12.48 -8.02
N GLY A 96 -10.37 -13.15 -8.96
CA GLY A 96 -11.03 -13.94 -10.01
C GLY A 96 -11.94 -15.03 -9.44
N ILE A 97 -11.48 -15.76 -8.42
CA ILE A 97 -12.30 -16.77 -7.72
C ILE A 97 -13.53 -16.13 -7.06
N ALA A 98 -13.38 -15.01 -6.35
CA ALA A 98 -14.51 -14.32 -5.72
C ALA A 98 -15.56 -13.82 -6.73
N TYR A 99 -15.13 -13.24 -7.85
CA TYR A 99 -16.07 -12.85 -8.91
C TYR A 99 -16.80 -14.06 -9.50
N GLY A 100 -16.09 -15.19 -9.70
CA GLY A 100 -16.71 -16.45 -10.10
C GLY A 100 -17.76 -16.95 -9.10
N SER A 101 -17.49 -16.86 -7.79
CA SER A 101 -18.43 -17.21 -6.72
C SER A 101 -19.65 -16.28 -6.64
N LEU A 102 -19.49 -15.01 -7.04
CA LEU A 102 -20.60 -14.05 -7.17
C LEU A 102 -21.41 -14.22 -8.46
N GLY A 103 -20.95 -15.07 -9.40
CA GLY A 103 -21.57 -15.26 -10.71
C GLY A 103 -21.21 -14.16 -11.72
N ASP A 104 -20.27 -13.27 -11.39
CA ASP A 104 -19.79 -12.23 -12.30
C ASP A 104 -18.60 -12.75 -13.13
N TYR A 105 -18.91 -13.66 -14.05
CA TYR A 105 -17.90 -14.35 -14.84
C TYR A 105 -17.14 -13.45 -15.80
N ARG A 106 -17.70 -12.29 -16.17
CA ARG A 106 -17.00 -11.33 -17.05
C ARG A 106 -15.80 -10.75 -16.31
N GLN A 107 -16.04 -10.27 -15.10
CA GLN A 107 -15.00 -9.72 -14.25
C GLN A 107 -14.01 -10.79 -13.83
N ALA A 108 -14.46 -12.02 -13.55
CA ALA A 108 -13.59 -13.13 -13.17
C ALA A 108 -12.53 -13.49 -14.24
N ILE A 109 -12.80 -13.24 -15.54
CA ILE A 109 -11.87 -13.53 -16.64
C ILE A 109 -10.84 -12.40 -16.82
N ASP A 110 -11.16 -11.19 -16.36
CA ASP A 110 -10.25 -10.04 -16.42
C ASP A 110 -9.14 -10.11 -15.34
N PHE A 111 -9.28 -11.03 -14.37
CA PHE A 111 -8.34 -11.29 -13.27
C PHE A 111 -7.58 -12.61 -13.47
#